data_AF-A0A7X2LCG2-F1
#
_entry.id   AF-A0A7X2LCG2-F1
#
_cell.length_a   1.000
_cell.length_b   1.000
_cell.length_c   1.000
_cell.angle_alpha   90.00
_cell.angle_beta   90.00
_cell.angle_gamma   90.00
#
_symmetry.space_group_name_H-M   'P 1'
#
loop_
_entity.id
_entity.type
_entity.pdbx_description
1 polymer ?
#
loop_
_entity_poly.entity_id
_entity_poly.type
_entity_poly.pdbx_seq_one_letter_code
_entity_poly.pdbx_strand_id
1 'polypeptide(L)'
;MKTLLRKFLCALVFAGGMLGVSLTAQVQAATCTIGLGPICVTIGGSASAQTAPAPMLVLYDAPPNDPYTNLGKSYAIMLYNLLAHFNTTITMLPVQNYTAGMTEQYTAIFYMGSYYNNPIPAAFLSDVTTTQKTVVWFKYNLWELAWNSAYPFTSRYGISFSGLAGMNAAPSASAPNPGFFDTITYKNQTMTKYYAFNASTGAISADPDIGVTAVADATKATSLVTITNAVTKATAPYVIRSGNFWYFADMPFSYIGPRDRYLVMCDMLHDILGTNAPTQHRALVRLEDINATNTVTSINTLTDYLYSKNIPFSLATIPLYKDPNGVYNGGVAQSIHMVNATGLKSALNYALSRGGKILMHGYTHQYSNIPNLINAVSANDFEFWLATQNRPVNEDSTQWAAGRLSSGLLEFQLNGYAPFAWEAPHYQSSPLAIKAVPQYFKNTYQRVVYYTSDNPQTLNASTPGHDFSVGQFFPYIIQKDYYNQRIIPENLGNVEYNICNIDPSSCLSYTAQDILTNATYAQVVRDGFASFFFHPFWLEPEVGTPGYADFQTIINGITALGFTWVDASTAQ
;
A
#
# COMPACT_ATOMS: atom_id res chain seq x y z
N MET A 1 -23.71 36.65 -13.97
CA MET A 1 -23.88 35.22 -14.31
C MET A 1 -22.84 34.72 -15.33
N LYS A 2 -21.57 35.17 -15.31
CA LYS A 2 -20.50 34.67 -16.22
C LYS A 2 -19.09 34.71 -15.59
N THR A 3 -19.01 34.73 -14.26
CA THR A 3 -17.76 34.79 -13.48
C THR A 3 -18.00 34.04 -12.17
N LEU A 4 -16.96 33.35 -11.66
CA LEU A 4 -17.00 32.34 -10.58
C LEU A 4 -17.68 31.01 -10.95
N LEU A 5 -16.89 30.11 -11.53
CA LEU A 5 -16.91 28.68 -11.20
C LEU A 5 -15.46 28.31 -10.89
N ARG A 6 -15.21 27.68 -9.74
CA ARG A 6 -13.87 27.41 -9.21
C ARG A 6 -13.82 25.99 -8.63
N LYS A 7 -12.69 25.31 -8.89
CA LYS A 7 -12.20 24.08 -8.22
C LYS A 7 -12.94 22.79 -8.62
N PHE A 8 -12.42 21.72 -8.00
CA PHE A 8 -12.87 20.33 -7.92
C PHE A 8 -12.17 19.33 -8.86
N LEU A 9 -12.06 18.14 -8.29
CA LEU A 9 -11.19 17.02 -8.64
C LEU A 9 -11.68 15.78 -7.89
N CYS A 10 -11.39 14.59 -8.41
CA CYS A 10 -11.63 13.30 -7.76
C CYS A 10 -10.37 12.42 -7.78
N ALA A 11 -10.19 11.60 -6.73
CA ALA A 11 -9.22 10.52 -6.74
C ALA A 11 -9.79 9.28 -7.46
N LEU A 12 -9.22 8.90 -8.62
CA LEU A 12 -9.57 7.63 -9.28
C LEU A 12 -8.69 6.48 -8.82
N VAL A 13 -9.31 5.38 -8.39
CA VAL A 13 -8.64 4.11 -8.08
C VAL A 13 -8.31 3.37 -9.39
N PHE A 14 -7.03 3.30 -9.76
CA PHE A 14 -6.52 2.47 -10.85
C PHE A 14 -5.47 1.45 -10.36
N ALA A 15 -5.42 0.29 -11.02
CA ALA A 15 -4.46 -0.80 -10.79
C ALA A 15 -3.92 -1.35 -12.14
N GLY A 16 -2.68 -1.88 -12.17
CA GLY A 16 -1.92 -2.32 -13.39
C GLY A 16 -1.08 -1.20 -14.05
N GLY A 17 0.11 -1.35 -14.65
CA GLY A 17 1.03 -2.48 -15.00
C GLY A 17 2.54 -2.05 -14.90
N MET A 18 3.55 -2.94 -15.06
CA MET A 18 4.99 -2.80 -14.64
C MET A 18 6.08 -3.09 -15.73
N LEU A 19 7.36 -3.37 -15.41
CA LEU A 19 8.68 -2.73 -15.66
C LEU A 19 9.92 -3.60 -16.16
N GLY A 20 11.17 -3.08 -16.42
CA GLY A 20 12.47 -3.85 -16.14
C GLY A 20 14.03 -3.66 -16.48
N VAL A 21 14.89 -3.09 -15.56
CA VAL A 21 16.35 -3.34 -15.17
C VAL A 21 17.43 -2.16 -15.20
N SER A 22 18.52 -2.25 -14.37
CA SER A 22 19.42 -1.20 -13.77
C SER A 22 20.94 -1.61 -13.55
N LEU A 23 21.84 -0.78 -12.93
CA LEU A 23 23.13 -1.14 -12.20
C LEU A 23 23.89 0.05 -11.48
N THR A 24 25.03 -0.19 -10.75
CA THR A 24 25.47 0.52 -9.49
C THR A 24 26.95 1.00 -9.30
N ALA A 25 27.25 1.93 -8.34
CA ALA A 25 28.54 2.10 -7.58
C ALA A 25 28.46 3.04 -6.32
N GLN A 26 29.48 3.11 -5.44
CA GLN A 26 29.45 3.61 -4.02
C GLN A 26 30.13 4.99 -3.72
N VAL A 27 29.87 5.58 -2.52
CA VAL A 27 30.53 6.80 -1.95
C VAL A 27 30.80 6.68 -0.43
N GLN A 28 31.86 7.35 0.07
CA GLN A 28 32.33 7.41 1.48
C GLN A 28 31.67 8.54 2.32
N ALA A 29 31.64 8.37 3.65
CA ALA A 29 31.11 9.34 4.60
C ALA A 29 32.22 10.18 5.28
N ALA A 30 31.90 11.45 5.60
CA ALA A 30 32.76 12.35 6.38
C ALA A 30 32.03 12.85 7.63
N THR A 31 32.71 12.83 8.78
CA THR A 31 32.21 13.36 10.05
C THR A 31 32.73 14.78 10.31
N CYS A 32 31.87 15.63 10.86
CA CYS A 32 32.25 16.99 11.27
C CYS A 32 32.45 17.04 12.79
N THR A 33 33.52 17.68 13.24
CA THR A 33 33.88 17.80 14.66
C THR A 33 34.04 19.28 15.02
N ILE A 34 33.34 19.73 16.06
CA ILE A 34 33.58 21.02 16.72
C ILE A 34 33.79 20.72 18.21
N GLY A 35 34.84 21.29 18.81
CA GLY A 35 35.17 21.05 20.21
C GLY A 35 35.58 22.32 20.94
N LEU A 36 35.16 22.42 22.20
CA LEU A 36 35.68 23.33 23.22
C LEU A 36 35.53 22.66 24.60
N GLY A 37 36.64 22.48 25.32
CA GLY A 37 36.65 22.07 26.74
C GLY A 37 36.69 20.55 27.00
N PRO A 38 37.49 20.07 27.99
CA PRO A 38 37.55 18.66 28.37
C PRO A 38 36.45 18.29 29.36
N ILE A 39 36.22 16.97 29.52
CA ILE A 39 35.16 16.33 30.34
C ILE A 39 33.78 16.35 29.66
N CYS A 40 33.66 15.60 28.55
CA CYS A 40 32.38 14.97 28.21
C CYS A 40 32.15 13.79 29.15
N VAL A 41 31.25 13.94 30.13
CA VAL A 41 30.65 12.77 30.78
C VAL A 41 29.66 12.18 29.78
N THR A 42 30.07 11.13 29.07
CA THR A 42 29.14 10.27 28.35
C THR A 42 28.29 9.54 29.36
N ILE A 43 27.12 10.11 29.67
CA ILE A 43 26.03 9.36 30.30
C ILE A 43 25.68 8.26 29.32
N GLY A 44 26.13 7.04 29.62
CA GLY A 44 25.84 5.86 28.82
C GLY A 44 24.34 5.59 28.86
N GLY A 45 23.61 6.16 27.91
CA GLY A 45 22.24 5.74 27.64
C GLY A 45 22.26 4.24 27.39
N SER A 46 21.38 3.50 28.07
CA SER A 46 21.29 2.05 27.97
C SER A 46 21.17 1.65 26.51
N ALA A 47 22.27 1.19 25.91
CA ALA A 47 22.26 0.66 24.56
C ALA A 47 21.39 -0.60 24.60
N SER A 48 20.14 -0.49 24.12
CA SER A 48 19.38 -1.70 23.81
C SER A 48 20.21 -2.44 22.76
N ALA A 49 20.53 -3.70 23.04
CA ALA A 49 21.21 -4.53 22.07
C ALA A 49 20.27 -4.68 20.88
N GLN A 50 20.53 -3.94 19.80
CA GLN A 50 19.74 -4.01 18.58
C GLN A 50 19.83 -5.46 18.09
N THR A 51 18.71 -6.17 18.16
CA THR A 51 18.67 -7.58 17.76
C THR A 51 19.04 -7.68 16.29
N ALA A 52 19.86 -8.68 15.96
CA ALA A 52 20.20 -8.93 14.56
C ALA A 52 18.89 -9.15 13.77
N PRO A 53 18.69 -8.49 12.61
CA PRO A 53 17.46 -8.66 11.84
C PRO A 53 17.30 -10.12 11.43
N ALA A 54 16.08 -10.66 11.57
CA ALA A 54 15.81 -12.06 11.27
C ALA A 54 15.85 -12.30 9.74
N PRO A 55 16.69 -13.20 9.22
CA PRO A 55 16.75 -13.49 7.79
C PRO A 55 15.52 -14.27 7.33
N MET A 56 14.79 -13.71 6.36
CA MET A 56 13.59 -14.26 5.73
C MET A 56 13.90 -14.71 4.29
N LEU A 57 13.33 -15.84 3.88
CA LEU A 57 13.37 -16.30 2.49
C LEU A 57 11.97 -16.21 1.88
N VAL A 58 11.84 -15.56 0.72
CA VAL A 58 10.59 -15.56 -0.08
C VAL A 58 10.86 -16.24 -1.41
N LEU A 59 10.36 -17.45 -1.55
CA LEU A 59 10.35 -18.23 -2.78
C LEU A 59 9.08 -17.93 -3.55
N TYR A 60 9.17 -17.75 -4.87
CA TYR A 60 8.00 -17.48 -5.70
C TYR A 60 8.01 -18.24 -7.03
N ASP A 61 6.83 -18.51 -7.58
CA ASP A 61 6.73 -19.13 -8.90
C ASP A 61 7.10 -18.12 -10.00
N ALA A 62 7.99 -18.53 -10.90
CA ALA A 62 8.34 -17.80 -12.12
C ALA A 62 8.43 -18.77 -13.32
N PRO A 63 7.30 -19.27 -13.83
CA PRO A 63 7.27 -20.18 -14.99
C PRO A 63 7.92 -19.52 -16.22
N PRO A 64 8.85 -20.16 -16.92
CA PRO A 64 9.56 -19.53 -18.03
C PRO A 64 8.70 -19.40 -19.29
N ASN A 65 8.74 -18.23 -19.93
CA ASN A 65 8.03 -17.90 -21.17
C ASN A 65 6.49 -17.93 -21.07
N ASP A 66 5.94 -17.77 -19.86
CA ASP A 66 4.50 -17.77 -19.61
C ASP A 66 3.98 -16.34 -19.35
N PRO A 67 2.75 -15.96 -19.77
CA PRO A 67 2.18 -14.65 -19.45
C PRO A 67 2.21 -14.28 -17.96
N TYR A 68 2.19 -15.24 -17.04
CA TYR A 68 2.23 -15.04 -15.60
C TYR A 68 3.63 -15.14 -14.97
N THR A 69 4.71 -15.17 -15.77
CA THR A 69 6.12 -15.28 -15.30
C THR A 69 6.44 -14.37 -14.10
N ASN A 70 5.93 -13.13 -14.10
CA ASN A 70 6.24 -12.14 -13.06
C ASN A 70 5.17 -12.03 -11.96
N LEU A 71 4.06 -12.77 -12.05
CA LEU A 71 2.96 -12.68 -11.07
C LEU A 71 3.39 -13.14 -9.67
N GLY A 72 4.17 -14.23 -9.58
CA GLY A 72 4.73 -14.66 -8.29
C GLY A 72 5.68 -13.62 -7.69
N LYS A 73 6.43 -12.91 -8.54
CA LYS A 73 7.35 -11.86 -8.10
C LYS A 73 6.62 -10.62 -7.57
N SER A 74 5.48 -10.23 -8.14
CA SER A 74 4.71 -9.08 -7.63
C SER A 74 4.11 -9.39 -6.24
N TYR A 75 3.57 -10.59 -6.04
CA TYR A 75 3.14 -11.05 -4.70
C TYR A 75 4.32 -11.19 -3.72
N ALA A 76 5.49 -11.63 -4.17
CA ALA A 76 6.70 -11.68 -3.34
C ALA A 76 7.14 -10.27 -2.88
N ILE A 77 7.04 -9.25 -3.74
CA ILE A 77 7.30 -7.85 -3.36
C ILE A 77 6.27 -7.37 -2.34
N MET A 78 4.99 -7.71 -2.50
CA MET A 78 3.97 -7.34 -1.51
C MET A 78 4.25 -7.95 -0.13
N LEU A 79 4.69 -9.21 -0.09
CA LEU A 79 5.14 -9.85 1.15
C LEU A 79 6.45 -9.26 1.70
N TYR A 80 7.43 -8.93 0.84
CA TYR A 80 8.66 -8.22 1.24
C TYR A 80 8.33 -6.96 2.02
N ASN A 81 7.41 -6.15 1.49
CA ASN A 81 7.01 -4.90 2.12
C ASN A 81 6.38 -5.14 3.51
N LEU A 82 5.49 -6.13 3.65
CA LEU A 82 4.93 -6.48 4.96
C LEU A 82 6.00 -7.00 5.95
N LEU A 83 6.93 -7.84 5.48
CA LEU A 83 8.03 -8.34 6.32
C LEU A 83 8.96 -7.21 6.80
N ALA A 84 9.09 -6.14 6.04
CA ALA A 84 9.90 -4.98 6.38
C ALA A 84 9.22 -3.94 7.31
N HIS A 85 8.03 -4.24 7.83
CA HIS A 85 7.55 -3.66 9.08
C HIS A 85 8.39 -4.17 10.28
N PHE A 86 8.77 -5.45 10.24
CA PHE A 86 9.52 -6.12 11.30
C PHE A 86 11.04 -5.94 11.15
N ASN A 87 11.79 -6.25 12.20
CA ASN A 87 13.26 -6.28 12.17
C ASN A 87 13.76 -7.52 11.40
N THR A 88 13.69 -7.47 10.07
CA THR A 88 14.05 -8.58 9.17
C THR A 88 15.05 -8.15 8.09
N THR A 89 15.73 -9.13 7.50
CA THR A 89 16.32 -9.01 6.16
C THR A 89 15.61 -9.99 5.24
N ILE A 90 15.27 -9.60 4.01
CA ILE A 90 14.48 -10.44 3.10
C ILE A 90 15.30 -10.76 1.83
N THR A 91 15.46 -12.05 1.55
CA THR A 91 15.92 -12.57 0.26
C THR A 91 14.71 -13.04 -0.56
N MET A 92 14.61 -12.63 -1.82
CA MET A 92 13.59 -13.14 -2.76
C MET A 92 14.26 -13.89 -3.92
N LEU A 93 13.72 -15.05 -4.30
CA LEU A 93 14.16 -15.78 -5.50
C LEU A 93 13.02 -16.59 -6.15
N PRO A 94 13.09 -16.86 -7.46
CA PRO A 94 12.29 -17.91 -8.08
C PRO A 94 12.53 -19.25 -7.37
N VAL A 95 11.47 -20.01 -7.10
CA VAL A 95 11.55 -21.30 -6.40
C VAL A 95 12.47 -22.29 -7.11
N GLN A 96 12.60 -22.21 -8.44
CA GLN A 96 13.51 -23.02 -9.25
C GLN A 96 14.99 -22.81 -8.93
N ASN A 97 15.35 -21.67 -8.34
CA ASN A 97 16.73 -21.35 -7.94
C ASN A 97 17.04 -21.83 -6.50
N TYR A 98 16.11 -22.53 -5.85
CA TYR A 98 16.35 -23.12 -4.53
C TYR A 98 17.38 -24.24 -4.58
N THR A 99 18.34 -24.24 -3.65
CA THR A 99 19.33 -25.32 -3.47
C THR A 99 19.26 -25.91 -2.06
N ALA A 100 19.65 -27.19 -1.93
CA ALA A 100 19.51 -27.95 -0.69
C ALA A 100 20.22 -27.26 0.50
N GLY A 101 19.54 -27.23 1.65
CA GLY A 101 19.99 -26.58 2.88
C GLY A 101 19.81 -25.05 2.89
N MET A 102 19.21 -24.43 1.86
CA MET A 102 18.93 -22.99 1.90
C MET A 102 18.02 -22.61 3.06
N THR A 103 16.95 -23.36 3.35
CA THR A 103 16.03 -23.14 4.48
C THR A 103 16.75 -22.88 5.80
N GLU A 104 17.81 -23.65 6.10
CA GLU A 104 18.50 -23.58 7.39
C GLU A 104 19.27 -22.28 7.64
N GLN A 105 19.55 -21.51 6.57
CA GLN A 105 20.19 -20.20 6.62
C GLN A 105 19.22 -19.08 7.07
N TYR A 106 17.91 -19.36 7.08
CA TYR A 106 16.86 -18.40 7.38
C TYR A 106 16.15 -18.73 8.71
N THR A 107 15.37 -17.78 9.21
CA THR A 107 14.48 -17.95 10.37
C THR A 107 13.09 -18.39 9.93
N ALA A 108 12.60 -17.85 8.81
CA ALA A 108 11.35 -18.24 8.19
C ALA A 108 11.47 -18.24 6.65
N ILE A 109 10.73 -19.16 6.02
CA ILE A 109 10.64 -19.34 4.58
C ILE A 109 9.17 -19.21 4.18
N PHE A 110 8.91 -18.39 3.19
CA PHE A 110 7.58 -18.16 2.61
C PHE A 110 7.62 -18.64 1.16
N TYR A 111 6.72 -19.54 0.76
CA TYR A 111 6.60 -20.00 -0.61
C TYR A 111 5.28 -19.54 -1.23
N MET A 112 5.40 -18.64 -2.21
CA MET A 112 4.31 -18.03 -2.97
C MET A 112 3.90 -18.97 -4.11
N GLY A 113 3.08 -19.97 -3.81
CA GLY A 113 2.44 -20.85 -4.79
C GLY A 113 1.36 -20.13 -5.58
N SER A 114 1.79 -19.25 -6.49
CA SER A 114 0.95 -18.35 -7.29
C SER A 114 0.60 -18.89 -8.68
N TYR A 115 1.28 -19.93 -9.16
CA TYR A 115 1.05 -20.54 -10.46
C TYR A 115 0.75 -22.03 -10.32
N TYR A 116 -0.27 -22.50 -11.03
CA TYR A 116 -0.73 -23.88 -10.97
C TYR A 116 0.25 -24.84 -11.66
N ASN A 117 0.67 -25.90 -10.98
CA ASN A 117 1.66 -26.89 -11.44
C ASN A 117 3.01 -26.25 -11.80
N ASN A 118 3.47 -25.27 -11.02
CA ASN A 118 4.85 -24.79 -11.14
C ASN A 118 5.81 -25.81 -10.48
N PRO A 119 6.72 -26.47 -11.22
CA PRO A 119 7.52 -27.56 -10.67
C PRO A 119 8.44 -27.10 -9.54
N ILE A 120 8.33 -27.75 -8.39
CA ILE A 120 9.14 -27.43 -7.21
C ILE A 120 10.41 -28.30 -7.18
N PRO A 121 11.61 -27.73 -6.93
CA PRO A 121 12.82 -28.54 -6.76
C PRO A 121 12.68 -29.55 -5.62
N ALA A 122 13.03 -30.81 -5.89
CA ALA A 122 13.01 -31.89 -4.89
C ALA A 122 13.85 -31.56 -3.64
N ALA A 123 14.88 -30.71 -3.77
CA ALA A 123 15.64 -30.16 -2.66
C ALA A 123 14.75 -29.34 -1.69
N PHE A 124 13.90 -28.45 -2.19
CA PHE A 124 13.00 -27.66 -1.34
C PHE A 124 11.97 -28.55 -0.65
N LEU A 125 11.35 -29.47 -1.40
CA LEU A 125 10.38 -30.43 -0.84
C LEU A 125 11.02 -31.28 0.27
N SER A 126 12.23 -31.81 0.04
CA SER A 126 12.99 -32.59 1.03
C SER A 126 13.31 -31.78 2.29
N ASP A 127 13.80 -30.55 2.12
CA ASP A 127 14.13 -29.67 3.25
C ASP A 127 12.88 -29.30 4.06
N VAL A 128 11.75 -29.01 3.40
CA VAL A 128 10.47 -28.79 4.09
C VAL A 128 10.07 -30.01 4.93
N THR A 129 10.31 -31.25 4.48
CA THR A 129 10.00 -32.45 5.29
C THR A 129 10.92 -32.70 6.50
N THR A 130 11.96 -31.89 6.71
CA THR A 130 12.94 -32.11 7.79
C THR A 130 13.15 -30.87 8.67
N THR A 131 13.22 -29.68 8.07
CA THR A 131 13.53 -28.40 8.71
C THR A 131 12.72 -28.09 9.96
N GLN A 132 13.35 -27.43 10.93
CA GLN A 132 12.70 -26.88 12.12
C GLN A 132 12.43 -25.37 12.00
N LYS A 133 12.86 -24.73 10.89
CA LYS A 133 12.58 -23.32 10.59
C LYS A 133 11.11 -23.12 10.24
N THR A 134 10.58 -21.92 10.41
CA THR A 134 9.19 -21.64 10.04
C THR A 134 9.03 -21.73 8.53
N VAL A 135 8.04 -22.49 8.06
CA VAL A 135 7.66 -22.58 6.64
C VAL A 135 6.22 -22.11 6.48
N VAL A 136 5.99 -21.15 5.60
CA VAL A 136 4.67 -20.62 5.26
C VAL A 136 4.41 -20.89 3.78
N TRP A 137 3.36 -21.63 3.48
CA TRP A 137 3.03 -22.07 2.13
C TRP A 137 1.70 -21.44 1.69
N PHE A 138 1.67 -20.80 0.52
CA PHE A 138 0.46 -20.20 -0.04
C PHE A 138 -0.08 -21.05 -1.19
N LYS A 139 -1.35 -21.46 -1.06
CA LYS A 139 -2.21 -21.97 -2.14
C LYS A 139 -1.66 -23.16 -2.94
N TYR A 140 -1.06 -22.92 -4.12
CA TYR A 140 -0.80 -23.95 -5.12
C TYR A 140 0.42 -24.83 -4.80
N ASN A 141 0.55 -25.91 -5.58
CA ASN A 141 1.68 -26.84 -5.63
C ASN A 141 1.93 -27.65 -4.36
N LEU A 142 1.11 -27.49 -3.30
CA LEU A 142 1.20 -28.29 -2.07
C LEU A 142 1.05 -29.79 -2.34
N TRP A 143 0.34 -30.19 -3.40
CA TRP A 143 0.22 -31.59 -3.82
C TRP A 143 1.57 -32.26 -4.13
N GLU A 144 2.58 -31.52 -4.62
CA GLU A 144 3.92 -32.06 -4.88
C GLU A 144 4.62 -32.53 -3.60
N LEU A 145 4.22 -31.96 -2.45
CA LEU A 145 4.63 -32.37 -1.11
C LEU A 145 3.65 -33.37 -0.48
N ALA A 146 2.33 -33.12 -0.60
CA ALA A 146 1.29 -33.77 0.19
C ALA A 146 0.79 -35.10 -0.39
N TRP A 147 0.88 -35.31 -1.71
CA TRP A 147 0.45 -36.55 -2.37
C TRP A 147 1.63 -37.43 -2.83
N ASN A 148 2.85 -36.92 -2.74
CA ASN A 148 4.06 -37.65 -3.11
C ASN A 148 4.54 -38.53 -1.95
N SER A 149 4.49 -39.86 -2.14
CA SER A 149 4.84 -40.85 -1.10
C SER A 149 6.32 -40.84 -0.68
N ALA A 150 7.20 -40.13 -1.39
CA ALA A 150 8.57 -39.87 -0.94
C ALA A 150 8.62 -38.96 0.31
N TYR A 151 7.55 -38.20 0.58
CA TYR A 151 7.50 -37.19 1.63
C TYR A 151 6.44 -37.55 2.70
N PRO A 152 6.80 -37.60 4.00
CA PRO A 152 5.87 -38.01 5.06
C PRO A 152 4.92 -36.87 5.49
N PHE A 153 4.30 -36.14 4.54
CA PHE A 153 3.56 -34.90 4.83
C PHE A 153 2.46 -35.08 5.89
N THR A 154 1.50 -35.99 5.65
CA THR A 154 0.36 -36.20 6.55
C THR A 154 0.79 -36.73 7.93
N SER A 155 1.80 -37.61 7.98
CA SER A 155 2.27 -38.18 9.26
C SER A 155 3.12 -37.20 10.07
N ARG A 156 3.94 -36.36 9.40
CA ARG A 156 4.73 -35.29 10.01
C ARG A 156 3.86 -34.14 10.51
N TYR A 157 2.95 -33.66 9.68
CA TYR A 157 2.19 -32.43 9.96
C TYR A 157 0.78 -32.66 10.51
N GLY A 158 0.20 -33.84 10.39
CA GLY A 158 -1.20 -34.03 10.77
C GLY A 158 -2.18 -33.25 9.89
N ILE A 159 -1.77 -32.86 8.69
CA ILE A 159 -2.57 -32.14 7.70
C ILE A 159 -2.78 -33.07 6.51
N SER A 160 -4.01 -33.19 6.02
CA SER A 160 -4.29 -33.76 4.70
C SER A 160 -4.60 -32.66 3.69
N PHE A 161 -4.23 -32.87 2.43
CA PHE A 161 -4.60 -32.01 1.30
C PHE A 161 -5.62 -32.72 0.42
N SER A 162 -6.79 -32.12 0.25
CA SER A 162 -7.93 -32.72 -0.46
C SER A 162 -7.95 -32.36 -1.95
N GLY A 163 -7.28 -31.28 -2.36
CA GLY A 163 -7.26 -30.77 -3.72
C GLY A 163 -7.61 -29.28 -3.80
N LEU A 164 -7.96 -28.82 -4.99
CA LEU A 164 -8.41 -27.44 -5.24
C LEU A 164 -9.94 -27.35 -5.26
N ALA A 165 -10.48 -26.22 -4.81
CA ALA A 165 -11.87 -25.85 -4.96
C ALA A 165 -11.97 -24.42 -5.49
N GLY A 166 -12.64 -24.23 -6.63
CA GLY A 166 -12.87 -22.95 -7.28
C GLY A 166 -14.33 -22.52 -7.25
N MET A 167 -14.82 -21.94 -8.36
CA MET A 167 -16.23 -21.60 -8.53
C MET A 167 -17.11 -22.84 -8.63
N ASN A 168 -18.31 -22.78 -8.03
CA ASN A 168 -19.30 -23.86 -8.05
C ASN A 168 -19.79 -24.19 -9.49
N ALA A 169 -19.73 -23.19 -10.39
CA ALA A 169 -20.05 -23.29 -11.80
C ALA A 169 -19.36 -22.14 -12.57
N ALA A 170 -19.33 -22.20 -13.90
CA ALA A 170 -18.94 -21.06 -14.72
C ALA A 170 -20.03 -19.96 -14.67
N PRO A 171 -19.68 -18.67 -14.50
CA PRO A 171 -20.66 -17.58 -14.50
C PRO A 171 -21.25 -17.35 -15.90
N SER A 172 -22.46 -16.80 -15.93
CA SER A 172 -23.16 -16.42 -17.16
C SER A 172 -24.01 -15.17 -16.96
N ALA A 173 -24.53 -14.58 -18.04
CA ALA A 173 -25.41 -13.41 -17.93
C ALA A 173 -26.70 -13.69 -17.12
N SER A 174 -27.18 -14.94 -17.06
CA SER A 174 -28.33 -15.35 -16.25
C SER A 174 -27.97 -15.85 -14.85
N ALA A 175 -26.70 -16.23 -14.63
CA ALA A 175 -26.17 -16.65 -13.34
C ALA A 175 -24.78 -16.01 -13.11
N PRO A 176 -24.70 -14.69 -12.88
CA PRO A 176 -23.43 -13.97 -12.84
C PRO A 176 -22.62 -14.23 -11.57
N ASN A 177 -23.22 -14.81 -10.52
CA ASN A 177 -22.58 -15.09 -9.24
C ASN A 177 -22.76 -16.59 -8.90
N PRO A 178 -21.89 -17.50 -9.41
CA PRO A 178 -21.99 -18.94 -9.15
C PRO A 178 -21.65 -19.32 -7.70
N GLY A 179 -20.93 -18.45 -6.99
CA GLY A 179 -20.39 -18.71 -5.66
C GLY A 179 -19.11 -19.54 -5.69
N PHE A 180 -18.28 -19.34 -4.67
CA PHE A 180 -17.03 -20.03 -4.40
C PHE A 180 -16.68 -19.85 -2.91
N PHE A 181 -15.55 -20.38 -2.46
CA PHE A 181 -15.02 -20.09 -1.12
C PHE A 181 -14.49 -18.65 -1.08
N ASP A 182 -15.31 -17.74 -0.57
CA ASP A 182 -15.10 -16.28 -0.64
C ASP A 182 -15.08 -15.59 0.73
N THR A 183 -15.68 -16.18 1.77
CA THR A 183 -15.95 -15.50 3.04
C THR A 183 -15.04 -16.02 4.15
N ILE A 184 -14.02 -15.24 4.51
CA ILE A 184 -13.05 -15.56 5.55
C ILE A 184 -13.54 -14.98 6.89
N THR A 185 -13.61 -15.79 7.93
CA THR A 185 -13.95 -15.33 9.29
C THR A 185 -12.68 -15.28 10.14
N TYR A 186 -12.32 -14.09 10.62
CA TYR A 186 -11.12 -13.88 11.44
C TYR A 186 -11.37 -12.85 12.56
N LYS A 187 -11.01 -13.21 13.80
CA LYS A 187 -11.38 -12.48 15.02
C LYS A 187 -12.89 -12.19 15.01
N ASN A 188 -13.28 -10.93 15.07
CA ASN A 188 -14.69 -10.49 15.06
C ASN A 188 -15.15 -9.95 13.68
N GLN A 189 -14.40 -10.23 12.60
CA GLN A 189 -14.72 -9.75 11.25
C GLN A 189 -14.94 -10.88 10.24
N THR A 190 -15.74 -10.58 9.22
CA THR A 190 -15.92 -11.40 8.02
C THR A 190 -15.41 -10.63 6.80
N MET A 191 -14.47 -11.20 6.05
CA MET A 191 -13.84 -10.58 4.89
C MET A 191 -14.23 -11.36 3.64
N THR A 192 -14.68 -10.67 2.60
CA THR A 192 -15.14 -11.29 1.36
C THR A 192 -14.14 -11.05 0.23
N LYS A 193 -13.71 -12.12 -0.44
CA LYS A 193 -12.86 -12.09 -1.63
C LYS A 193 -13.54 -11.29 -2.74
N TYR A 194 -12.78 -10.43 -3.41
CA TYR A 194 -13.29 -9.67 -4.54
C TYR A 194 -13.77 -10.60 -5.67
N TYR A 195 -14.92 -10.25 -6.26
CA TYR A 195 -15.47 -10.92 -7.42
C TYR A 195 -16.22 -9.90 -8.30
N ALA A 196 -15.90 -9.87 -9.58
CA ALA A 196 -16.71 -9.22 -10.60
C ALA A 196 -16.78 -10.06 -11.88
N PHE A 197 -17.94 -10.08 -12.52
CA PHE A 197 -18.16 -10.74 -13.80
C PHE A 197 -18.74 -9.73 -14.81
N ASN A 198 -18.04 -9.55 -15.93
CA ASN A 198 -18.52 -8.73 -17.04
C ASN A 198 -19.32 -9.60 -18.01
N ALA A 199 -20.64 -9.53 -17.94
CA ALA A 199 -21.54 -10.33 -18.78
C ALA A 199 -21.43 -10.01 -20.29
N SER A 200 -20.87 -8.86 -20.68
CA SER A 200 -20.70 -8.47 -22.09
C SER A 200 -19.41 -9.03 -22.70
N THR A 201 -18.35 -9.22 -21.91
CA THR A 201 -17.06 -9.76 -22.39
C THR A 201 -16.77 -11.19 -21.92
N GLY A 202 -17.54 -11.70 -20.95
CA GLY A 202 -17.26 -12.96 -20.26
C GLY A 202 -16.10 -12.88 -19.26
N ALA A 203 -15.48 -11.70 -19.07
CA ALA A 203 -14.32 -11.55 -18.21
C ALA A 203 -14.68 -11.71 -16.72
N ILE A 204 -13.84 -12.45 -15.99
CA ILE A 204 -13.95 -12.68 -14.55
C ILE A 204 -12.76 -11.99 -13.88
N SER A 205 -13.04 -11.09 -12.94
CA SER A 205 -12.04 -10.45 -12.09
C SER A 205 -12.19 -10.99 -10.67
N ALA A 206 -11.50 -12.09 -10.40
CA ALA A 206 -11.46 -12.77 -9.10
C ALA A 206 -10.23 -13.66 -9.02
N ASP A 207 -9.87 -14.09 -7.80
CA ASP A 207 -9.09 -15.31 -7.61
C ASP A 207 -9.94 -16.31 -6.81
N PRO A 208 -10.76 -17.16 -7.47
CA PRO A 208 -11.78 -17.95 -6.78
C PRO A 208 -11.22 -19.21 -6.09
N ASP A 209 -10.06 -19.68 -6.52
CA ASP A 209 -9.51 -20.97 -6.11
C ASP A 209 -8.99 -20.92 -4.66
N ILE A 210 -9.18 -22.02 -3.95
CA ILE A 210 -8.46 -22.35 -2.72
C ILE A 210 -7.91 -23.77 -2.79
N GLY A 211 -6.80 -24.03 -2.10
CA GLY A 211 -6.36 -25.40 -1.80
C GLY A 211 -6.93 -25.87 -0.47
N VAL A 212 -7.76 -26.91 -0.53
CA VAL A 212 -8.52 -27.43 0.61
C VAL A 212 -7.67 -28.37 1.43
N THR A 213 -7.52 -28.09 2.73
CA THR A 213 -6.86 -28.96 3.70
C THR A 213 -7.82 -29.41 4.80
N ALA A 214 -7.43 -30.43 5.56
CA ALA A 214 -8.11 -30.81 6.80
C ALA A 214 -7.11 -31.22 7.89
N VAL A 215 -7.55 -31.13 9.15
CA VAL A 215 -6.82 -31.68 10.30
C VAL A 215 -6.97 -33.21 10.28
N ALA A 216 -5.91 -33.91 9.93
CA ALA A 216 -5.81 -35.36 9.97
C ALA A 216 -5.34 -35.89 11.34
N ASP A 217 -4.59 -35.07 12.09
CA ASP A 217 -4.13 -35.37 13.46
C ASP A 217 -4.15 -34.09 14.30
N ALA A 218 -5.17 -33.96 15.15
CA ALA A 218 -5.39 -32.81 16.01
C ALA A 218 -4.36 -32.66 17.15
N THR A 219 -3.46 -33.63 17.34
CA THR A 219 -2.31 -33.48 18.26
C THR A 219 -1.17 -32.69 17.64
N LYS A 220 -1.20 -32.47 16.31
CA LYS A 220 -0.17 -31.76 15.54
C LYS A 220 -0.71 -30.50 14.86
N ALA A 221 -1.87 -30.61 14.22
CA ALA A 221 -2.44 -29.56 13.37
C ALA A 221 -3.68 -28.89 13.99
N THR A 222 -3.79 -27.57 13.77
CA THR A 222 -4.94 -26.77 14.19
C THR A 222 -5.35 -25.82 13.06
N SER A 223 -6.66 -25.78 12.74
CA SER A 223 -7.25 -24.75 11.89
C SER A 223 -7.37 -23.45 12.68
N LEU A 224 -6.73 -22.38 12.20
CA LEU A 224 -6.66 -21.08 12.89
C LEU A 224 -7.66 -20.06 12.33
N VAL A 225 -7.98 -20.17 11.03
CA VAL A 225 -8.89 -19.27 10.32
C VAL A 225 -9.74 -20.12 9.38
N THR A 226 -11.01 -19.77 9.20
CA THR A 226 -11.97 -20.53 8.38
C THR A 226 -12.40 -19.70 7.17
N ILE A 227 -12.52 -20.34 6.00
CA ILE A 227 -13.19 -19.79 4.83
C ILE A 227 -14.47 -20.57 4.53
N THR A 228 -15.51 -19.86 4.11
CA THR A 228 -16.85 -20.39 3.84
C THR A 228 -17.22 -20.11 2.38
N ASN A 229 -17.89 -21.07 1.74
CA ASN A 229 -18.50 -20.88 0.43
C ASN A 229 -19.81 -20.11 0.56
N ALA A 230 -19.92 -18.92 -0.07
CA ALA A 230 -21.10 -18.07 0.07
C ALA A 230 -22.42 -18.75 -0.32
N VAL A 231 -22.41 -19.73 -1.23
CA VAL A 231 -23.62 -20.40 -1.71
C VAL A 231 -23.85 -21.73 -0.99
N THR A 232 -22.89 -22.65 -1.04
CA THR A 232 -23.06 -24.01 -0.48
C THR A 232 -22.94 -24.06 1.04
N LYS A 233 -22.42 -23.00 1.66
CA LYS A 233 -22.10 -22.90 3.11
C LYS A 233 -21.11 -23.95 3.60
N ALA A 234 -20.46 -24.69 2.70
CA ALA A 234 -19.32 -25.53 3.03
C ALA A 234 -18.19 -24.67 3.63
N THR A 235 -17.46 -25.22 4.59
CA THR A 235 -16.33 -24.57 5.26
C THR A 235 -15.04 -25.33 5.04
N ALA A 236 -13.91 -24.62 5.04
CA ALA A 236 -12.57 -25.18 4.98
C ALA A 236 -11.60 -24.35 5.85
N PRO A 237 -10.50 -24.93 6.33
CA PRO A 237 -9.38 -24.17 6.89
C PRO A 237 -8.85 -23.17 5.85
N TYR A 238 -8.90 -21.88 6.19
CA TYR A 238 -8.24 -20.81 5.44
C TYR A 238 -6.76 -20.72 5.81
N VAL A 239 -6.47 -20.85 7.12
CA VAL A 239 -5.10 -21.04 7.62
C VAL A 239 -5.09 -22.24 8.56
N ILE A 240 -4.19 -23.18 8.29
CA ILE A 240 -3.90 -24.33 9.15
C ILE A 240 -2.42 -24.29 9.55
N ARG A 241 -2.13 -24.63 10.80
CA ARG A 241 -0.77 -24.67 11.36
C ARG A 241 -0.48 -26.03 11.95
N SER A 242 0.74 -26.53 11.74
CA SER A 242 1.33 -27.64 12.48
C SER A 242 2.77 -27.30 12.87
N GLY A 243 3.00 -27.01 14.16
CA GLY A 243 4.32 -26.65 14.67
C GLY A 243 4.91 -25.42 13.98
N ASN A 244 5.94 -25.66 13.15
CA ASN A 244 6.65 -24.67 12.33
C ASN A 244 6.05 -24.48 10.93
N PHE A 245 5.15 -25.35 10.48
CA PHE A 245 4.52 -25.25 9.16
C PHE A 245 3.17 -24.53 9.24
N TRP A 246 2.98 -23.55 8.36
CA TRP A 246 1.73 -22.81 8.17
C TRP A 246 1.32 -22.94 6.71
N TYR A 247 0.04 -23.20 6.46
CA TYR A 247 -0.52 -23.20 5.12
C TYR A 247 -1.70 -22.25 5.05
N PHE A 248 -1.61 -21.30 4.11
CA PHE A 248 -2.71 -20.43 3.69
C PHE A 248 -3.34 -21.06 2.45
N ALA A 249 -4.64 -21.31 2.49
CA ALA A 249 -5.38 -21.96 1.41
C ALA A 249 -5.45 -21.14 0.11
N ASP A 250 -4.92 -19.92 0.09
CA ASP A 250 -5.20 -18.88 -0.90
C ASP A 250 -4.01 -17.92 -1.03
N MET A 251 -4.06 -17.04 -2.03
CA MET A 251 -3.13 -15.93 -2.22
C MET A 251 -3.73 -14.63 -1.65
N PRO A 252 -3.40 -14.21 -0.41
CA PRO A 252 -4.01 -13.05 0.26
C PRO A 252 -3.60 -11.70 -0.35
N PHE A 253 -2.74 -11.72 -1.38
CA PHE A 253 -2.26 -10.56 -2.13
C PHE A 253 -3.05 -10.31 -3.42
N SER A 254 -3.97 -11.21 -3.79
CA SER A 254 -4.81 -11.06 -4.98
C SER A 254 -6.11 -10.30 -4.68
N TYR A 255 -6.34 -9.19 -5.40
CA TYR A 255 -7.46 -8.26 -5.24
C TYR A 255 -7.62 -7.71 -3.81
N ILE A 256 -6.55 -7.15 -3.25
CA ILE A 256 -6.57 -6.57 -1.90
C ILE A 256 -7.48 -5.35 -1.79
N GLY A 257 -8.01 -5.12 -0.59
CA GLY A 257 -8.74 -3.90 -0.24
C GLY A 257 -8.89 -3.74 1.28
N PRO A 258 -9.35 -2.58 1.79
CA PRO A 258 -9.43 -2.29 3.23
C PRO A 258 -10.34 -3.22 4.05
N ARG A 259 -11.11 -4.10 3.40
CA ARG A 259 -12.04 -5.07 4.01
C ARG A 259 -11.76 -6.52 3.60
N ASP A 260 -10.60 -6.77 2.97
CA ASP A 260 -10.22 -8.07 2.40
C ASP A 260 -9.30 -8.89 3.34
N ARG A 261 -9.24 -10.21 3.08
CA ARG A 261 -8.40 -11.21 3.78
C ARG A 261 -6.91 -10.88 3.84
N TYR A 262 -6.41 -9.98 3.00
CA TYR A 262 -5.08 -9.36 3.14
C TYR A 262 -4.76 -8.93 4.59
N LEU A 263 -5.74 -8.40 5.33
CA LEU A 263 -5.56 -7.99 6.74
C LEU A 263 -5.28 -9.17 7.69
N VAL A 264 -5.77 -10.37 7.38
CA VAL A 264 -5.45 -11.60 8.12
C VAL A 264 -3.95 -11.91 8.01
N MET A 265 -3.39 -11.82 6.79
CA MET A 265 -1.96 -12.03 6.57
C MET A 265 -1.12 -10.98 7.32
N CYS A 266 -1.54 -9.72 7.28
CA CYS A 266 -0.85 -8.63 7.97
C CYS A 266 -0.76 -8.86 9.49
N ASP A 267 -1.86 -9.29 10.14
CA ASP A 267 -1.86 -9.56 11.58
C ASP A 267 -1.16 -10.88 11.95
N MET A 268 -1.33 -11.93 11.15
CA MET A 268 -0.74 -13.25 11.46
C MET A 268 0.77 -13.29 11.28
N LEU A 269 1.38 -12.34 10.55
CA LEU A 269 2.84 -12.17 10.51
C LEU A 269 3.45 -11.99 11.90
N HIS A 270 2.75 -11.33 12.83
CA HIS A 270 3.24 -11.18 14.20
C HIS A 270 3.38 -12.52 14.93
N ASP A 271 2.50 -13.49 14.64
CA ASP A 271 2.49 -14.83 15.23
C ASP A 271 3.45 -15.79 14.51
N ILE A 272 3.57 -15.66 13.18
CA ILE A 272 4.53 -16.39 12.34
C ILE A 272 5.98 -16.05 12.73
N LEU A 273 6.24 -14.76 13.03
CA LEU A 273 7.55 -14.24 13.42
C LEU A 273 7.77 -14.18 14.94
N GLY A 274 6.77 -14.53 15.75
CA GLY A 274 6.88 -14.57 17.22
C GLY A 274 7.17 -13.22 17.89
N THR A 275 6.70 -12.12 17.29
CA THR A 275 7.12 -10.76 17.68
C THR A 275 6.50 -10.26 19.00
N ASN A 276 5.44 -10.91 19.48
CA ASN A 276 4.70 -10.55 20.70
C ASN A 276 4.30 -9.07 20.77
N ALA A 277 4.06 -8.45 19.61
CA ALA A 277 3.71 -7.03 19.53
C ALA A 277 2.42 -6.74 20.33
N PRO A 278 2.38 -5.67 21.15
CA PRO A 278 1.20 -5.30 21.89
C PRO A 278 0.10 -4.81 20.94
N THR A 279 -1.16 -5.00 21.32
CA THR A 279 -2.28 -4.38 20.61
C THR A 279 -2.24 -2.85 20.80
N GLN A 280 -2.02 -2.11 19.71
CA GLN A 280 -1.93 -0.65 19.71
C GLN A 280 -2.54 -0.05 18.43
N HIS A 281 -3.83 0.27 18.49
CA HIS A 281 -4.56 0.91 17.39
C HIS A 281 -4.32 2.43 17.35
N ARG A 282 -3.76 2.94 16.25
CA ARG A 282 -3.33 4.34 16.09
C ARG A 282 -4.07 5.03 14.94
N ALA A 283 -4.32 6.34 15.00
CA ALA A 283 -4.99 7.06 13.93
C ALA A 283 -4.15 8.22 13.39
N LEU A 284 -4.30 8.48 12.10
CA LEU A 284 -3.66 9.56 11.36
C LEU A 284 -4.68 10.25 10.47
N VAL A 285 -4.53 11.56 10.29
CA VAL A 285 -5.32 12.35 9.36
C VAL A 285 -4.41 13.29 8.57
N ARG A 286 -4.64 13.34 7.26
CA ARG A 286 -3.97 14.26 6.34
C ARG A 286 -4.99 15.15 5.63
N LEU A 287 -4.71 16.45 5.58
CA LEU A 287 -5.42 17.39 4.72
C LEU A 287 -4.66 17.48 3.40
N GLU A 288 -5.34 17.21 2.28
CA GLU A 288 -4.72 16.91 0.99
C GLU A 288 -4.97 17.98 -0.09
N ASP A 289 -4.18 17.96 -1.16
CA ASP A 289 -4.18 18.94 -2.27
C ASP A 289 -4.13 20.41 -1.82
N ILE A 290 -3.39 20.68 -0.75
CA ILE A 290 -3.19 22.04 -0.24
C ILE A 290 -2.22 22.78 -1.14
N ASN A 291 -2.70 23.81 -1.83
CA ASN A 291 -1.97 24.60 -2.79
C ASN A 291 -2.36 26.09 -2.73
N ALA A 292 -1.84 26.89 -3.65
CA ALA A 292 -2.04 28.34 -3.67
C ALA A 292 -3.50 28.80 -3.88
N THR A 293 -4.43 27.91 -4.25
CA THR A 293 -5.82 28.25 -4.61
C THR A 293 -6.86 27.90 -3.54
N ASN A 294 -6.55 27.02 -2.57
CA ASN A 294 -7.47 26.68 -1.46
C ASN A 294 -7.79 27.92 -0.62
N THR A 295 -9.02 28.05 -0.10
CA THR A 295 -9.30 29.17 0.81
C THR A 295 -8.66 28.96 2.18
N VAL A 296 -8.12 30.04 2.74
CA VAL A 296 -7.56 30.05 4.10
C VAL A 296 -8.61 29.62 5.12
N THR A 297 -9.88 30.02 4.93
CA THR A 297 -11.00 29.67 5.80
C THR A 297 -11.23 28.17 5.89
N SER A 298 -11.18 27.43 4.79
CA SER A 298 -11.40 25.97 4.80
C SER A 298 -10.28 25.23 5.54
N ILE A 299 -9.02 25.61 5.30
CA ILE A 299 -7.87 25.01 6.01
C ILE A 299 -7.89 25.38 7.51
N ASN A 300 -8.20 26.63 7.84
CA ASN A 300 -8.27 27.08 9.24
C ASN A 300 -9.43 26.42 9.99
N THR A 301 -10.61 26.25 9.37
CA THR A 301 -11.76 25.55 9.98
C THR A 301 -11.42 24.11 10.37
N LEU A 302 -10.78 23.37 9.47
CA LEU A 302 -10.33 21.99 9.75
C LEU A 302 -9.22 21.97 10.82
N THR A 303 -8.28 22.90 10.74
CA THR A 303 -7.20 23.09 11.73
C THR A 303 -7.76 23.36 13.13
N ASP A 304 -8.71 24.29 13.27
CA ASP A 304 -9.29 24.67 14.56
C ASP A 304 -10.10 23.51 15.16
N TYR A 305 -10.80 22.74 14.33
CA TYR A 305 -11.48 21.54 14.80
C TYR A 305 -10.49 20.48 15.32
N LEU A 306 -9.46 20.14 14.54
CA LEU A 306 -8.43 19.17 14.95
C LEU A 306 -7.67 19.62 16.21
N TYR A 307 -7.31 20.91 16.27
CA TYR A 307 -6.66 21.52 17.42
C TYR A 307 -7.55 21.47 18.68
N SER A 308 -8.86 21.75 18.56
CA SER A 308 -9.83 21.65 19.67
C SER A 308 -9.96 20.21 20.22
N LYS A 309 -9.55 19.20 19.44
CA LYS A 309 -9.51 17.79 19.82
C LYS A 309 -8.11 17.31 20.25
N ASN A 310 -7.09 18.18 20.19
CA ASN A 310 -5.67 17.85 20.38
C ASN A 310 -5.18 16.76 19.42
N ILE A 311 -5.68 16.73 18.17
CA ILE A 311 -5.31 15.76 17.15
C ILE A 311 -4.16 16.32 16.30
N PRO A 312 -2.96 15.69 16.29
CA PRO A 312 -1.92 16.00 15.32
C PRO A 312 -2.35 15.61 13.90
N PHE A 313 -1.91 16.36 12.89
CA PHE A 313 -2.35 16.14 11.51
C PHE A 313 -1.29 16.52 10.47
N SER A 314 -1.44 15.99 9.26
CA SER A 314 -0.55 16.28 8.13
C SER A 314 -1.19 17.22 7.10
N LEU A 315 -0.37 17.93 6.34
CA LEU A 315 -0.73 18.88 5.29
C LEU A 315 -0.01 18.48 4.00
N ALA A 316 -0.67 17.73 3.12
CA ALA A 316 -0.16 17.36 1.79
C ALA A 316 -0.15 18.61 0.92
N THR A 317 1.03 19.20 0.74
CA THR A 317 1.18 20.54 0.19
C THR A 317 1.88 20.51 -1.17
N ILE A 318 1.25 21.13 -2.17
CA ILE A 318 1.79 21.33 -3.52
C ILE A 318 2.46 22.72 -3.54
N PRO A 319 3.81 22.81 -3.61
CA PRO A 319 4.50 24.08 -3.44
C PRO A 319 4.38 25.03 -4.64
N LEU A 320 4.22 24.52 -5.86
CA LEU A 320 4.06 25.33 -7.07
C LEU A 320 2.76 24.97 -7.81
N TYR A 321 1.76 25.83 -7.70
CA TYR A 321 0.51 25.69 -8.45
C TYR A 321 0.71 26.03 -9.93
N LYS A 322 0.15 25.21 -10.81
CA LYS A 322 0.12 25.34 -12.27
C LYS A 322 -1.31 25.20 -12.79
N ASP A 323 -1.70 26.15 -13.64
CA ASP A 323 -2.84 26.01 -14.56
C ASP A 323 -2.34 26.46 -15.95
N PRO A 324 -1.63 25.59 -16.68
CA PRO A 324 -0.92 25.99 -17.90
C PRO A 324 -1.87 26.32 -19.06
N ASN A 325 -3.12 25.86 -19.00
CA ASN A 325 -4.15 26.06 -20.02
C ASN A 325 -5.18 27.14 -19.62
N GLY A 326 -5.07 27.72 -18.42
CA GLY A 326 -5.98 28.75 -17.90
C GLY A 326 -7.39 28.25 -17.61
N VAL A 327 -7.56 26.96 -17.33
CA VAL A 327 -8.82 26.24 -17.10
C VAL A 327 -9.67 26.93 -16.04
N TYR A 328 -9.05 27.36 -14.93
CA TYR A 328 -9.70 28.07 -13.83
C TYR A 328 -9.34 29.57 -13.79
N ASN A 329 -8.58 30.05 -14.78
CA ASN A 329 -8.11 31.43 -14.91
C ASN A 329 -8.48 32.08 -16.26
N GLY A 330 -9.65 31.74 -16.80
CA GLY A 330 -10.26 32.42 -17.95
C GLY A 330 -9.51 32.26 -19.28
N GLY A 331 -8.82 31.13 -19.48
CA GLY A 331 -7.96 30.87 -20.63
C GLY A 331 -6.56 31.50 -20.54
N VAL A 332 -6.22 32.15 -19.42
CA VAL A 332 -4.88 32.72 -19.20
C VAL A 332 -4.07 31.77 -18.32
N ALA A 333 -2.94 31.28 -18.85
CA ALA A 333 -2.04 30.40 -18.12
C ALA A 333 -1.60 31.01 -16.76
N GLN A 334 -1.60 30.21 -15.70
CA GLN A 334 -1.25 30.64 -14.35
C GLN A 334 -0.12 29.78 -13.76
N SER A 335 0.75 30.42 -12.98
CA SER A 335 1.73 29.77 -12.13
C SER A 335 1.87 30.55 -10.83
N ILE A 336 1.74 29.89 -9.69
CA ILE A 336 1.86 30.53 -8.37
C ILE A 336 2.90 29.77 -7.56
N HIS A 337 4.11 30.32 -7.54
CA HIS A 337 5.22 29.89 -6.68
C HIS A 337 4.88 30.16 -5.21
N MET A 338 5.43 29.36 -4.29
CA MET A 338 5.09 29.41 -2.87
C MET A 338 5.37 30.79 -2.26
N VAL A 339 6.39 31.48 -2.76
CA VAL A 339 6.74 32.86 -2.37
C VAL A 339 5.58 33.85 -2.55
N ASN A 340 4.80 33.70 -3.62
CA ASN A 340 3.67 34.55 -3.97
C ASN A 340 2.33 34.04 -3.37
N ALA A 341 2.27 32.81 -2.89
CA ALA A 341 1.08 32.17 -2.35
C ALA A 341 0.79 32.62 -0.90
N THR A 342 0.53 33.92 -0.69
CA THR A 342 0.36 34.53 0.65
C THR A 342 -0.74 33.87 1.48
N GLY A 343 -1.87 33.51 0.87
CA GLY A 343 -2.96 32.77 1.52
C GLY A 343 -2.51 31.39 2.02
N LEU A 344 -1.86 30.61 1.15
CA LEU A 344 -1.29 29.30 1.50
C LEU A 344 -0.31 29.43 2.68
N LYS A 345 0.66 30.34 2.60
CA LYS A 345 1.64 30.54 3.70
C LYS A 345 0.97 30.93 5.02
N SER A 346 -0.09 31.76 4.97
CA SER A 346 -0.89 32.10 6.14
C SER A 346 -1.56 30.88 6.78
N ALA A 347 -2.22 30.04 5.96
CA ALA A 347 -2.87 28.81 6.41
C ALA A 347 -1.87 27.78 6.96
N LEU A 348 -0.72 27.60 6.30
CA LEU A 348 0.34 26.70 6.76
C LEU A 348 0.93 27.15 8.09
N ASN A 349 1.23 28.44 8.26
CA ASN A 349 1.72 28.98 9.53
C ASN A 349 0.70 28.83 10.66
N TYR A 350 -0.59 29.03 10.34
CA TYR A 350 -1.70 28.83 11.27
C TYR A 350 -1.76 27.36 11.75
N ALA A 351 -1.70 26.41 10.82
CA ALA A 351 -1.75 24.98 11.10
C ALA A 351 -0.50 24.44 11.82
N LEU A 352 0.71 24.87 11.43
CA LEU A 352 1.97 24.49 12.08
C LEU A 352 1.97 24.84 13.58
N SER A 353 1.44 26.01 13.94
CA SER A 353 1.31 26.44 15.35
C SER A 353 0.28 25.63 16.17
N ARG A 354 -0.50 24.76 15.51
CA ARG A 354 -1.64 24.00 16.05
C ARG A 354 -1.50 22.49 15.86
N GLY A 355 -0.28 21.98 15.65
CA GLY A 355 0.00 20.54 15.54
C GLY A 355 -0.06 19.97 14.11
N GLY A 356 -0.26 20.82 13.10
CA GLY A 356 -0.12 20.44 11.70
C GLY A 356 1.34 20.21 11.31
N LYS A 357 1.61 19.26 10.40
CA LYS A 357 2.92 18.97 9.83
C LYS A 357 2.88 18.98 8.30
N ILE A 358 3.82 19.68 7.66
CA ILE A 358 3.88 19.76 6.20
C ILE A 358 4.55 18.52 5.61
N LEU A 359 3.94 17.95 4.57
CA LEU A 359 4.60 17.01 3.68
C LEU A 359 4.46 17.48 2.22
N MET A 360 5.40 17.09 1.37
CA MET A 360 5.44 17.53 -0.03
C MET A 360 4.62 16.58 -0.90
N HIS A 361 3.56 17.09 -1.54
CA HIS A 361 2.70 16.30 -2.43
C HIS A 361 3.03 16.63 -3.89
N GLY A 362 4.05 15.96 -4.44
CA GLY A 362 4.70 16.38 -5.69
C GLY A 362 5.41 17.75 -5.62
N TYR A 363 5.93 18.21 -6.75
CA TYR A 363 6.44 19.59 -6.93
C TYR A 363 5.36 20.50 -7.51
N THR A 364 4.72 20.06 -8.60
CA THR A 364 3.57 20.77 -9.20
C THR A 364 2.33 19.91 -9.26
N HIS A 365 2.42 18.64 -8.87
CA HIS A 365 1.35 17.64 -8.88
C HIS A 365 0.90 17.19 -10.28
N GLN A 366 0.83 18.10 -11.25
CA GLN A 366 0.69 17.83 -12.69
C GLN A 366 1.99 17.38 -13.38
N TYR A 367 1.90 16.71 -14.53
CA TYR A 367 3.04 16.36 -15.40
C TYR A 367 3.56 17.59 -16.18
N SER A 368 2.71 18.16 -17.04
CA SER A 368 3.08 19.19 -18.02
C SER A 368 1.87 20.03 -18.42
N ASN A 369 1.85 20.66 -19.60
CA ASN A 369 0.70 21.39 -20.14
C ASN A 369 -0.32 20.51 -20.90
N ILE A 370 -0.05 19.22 -21.07
CA ILE A 370 -0.96 18.30 -21.75
C ILE A 370 -2.02 17.75 -20.78
N PRO A 371 -3.32 17.77 -21.12
CA PRO A 371 -4.34 17.09 -20.33
C PRO A 371 -4.04 15.59 -20.24
N ASN A 372 -3.72 15.14 -19.04
CA ASN A 372 -3.48 13.75 -18.73
C ASN A 372 -4.62 13.28 -17.82
N LEU A 373 -5.57 12.59 -18.45
CA LEU A 373 -6.98 12.38 -18.06
C LEU A 373 -7.85 13.64 -18.07
N ILE A 374 -7.52 14.67 -17.27
CA ILE A 374 -8.45 15.79 -17.02
C ILE A 374 -8.04 17.07 -17.77
N ASN A 375 -7.13 17.88 -17.21
CA ASN A 375 -6.95 19.28 -17.64
C ASN A 375 -5.53 19.87 -17.48
N ALA A 376 -4.59 19.09 -16.93
CA ALA A 376 -3.19 19.48 -16.66
C ALA A 376 -2.99 20.54 -15.55
N VAL A 377 -3.99 20.76 -14.70
CA VAL A 377 -3.89 21.65 -13.54
C VAL A 377 -3.26 20.89 -12.36
N SER A 378 -2.51 21.58 -11.49
CA SER A 378 -2.07 21.04 -10.19
C SER A 378 -3.25 20.48 -9.38
N ALA A 379 -3.00 19.43 -8.59
CA ALA A 379 -4.00 18.54 -8.01
C ALA A 379 -4.65 17.61 -9.07
N ASN A 380 -5.04 18.12 -10.25
CA ASN A 380 -5.89 17.38 -11.19
C ASN A 380 -5.17 16.38 -12.13
N ASP A 381 -3.92 16.03 -11.88
CA ASP A 381 -3.07 15.31 -12.83
C ASP A 381 -1.97 14.50 -12.10
N PHE A 382 -1.29 13.62 -12.82
CA PHE A 382 -0.24 12.73 -12.34
C PHE A 382 1.14 13.29 -12.69
N GLU A 383 1.93 13.66 -11.69
CA GLU A 383 3.27 14.24 -11.93
C GLU A 383 4.24 13.25 -12.57
N PHE A 384 4.26 11.99 -12.12
CA PHE A 384 5.29 11.00 -12.46
C PHE A 384 4.78 9.87 -13.38
N TRP A 385 3.61 10.03 -14.00
CA TRP A 385 2.97 8.98 -14.82
C TRP A 385 2.08 9.56 -15.92
N LEU A 386 2.16 9.01 -17.14
CA LEU A 386 1.28 9.36 -18.25
C LEU A 386 0.07 8.42 -18.25
N ALA A 387 -0.89 8.71 -17.37
CA ALA A 387 -2.12 7.95 -17.16
C ALA A 387 -2.93 7.73 -18.46
N THR A 388 -2.98 8.70 -19.37
CA THR A 388 -3.64 8.56 -20.70
C THR A 388 -3.11 7.43 -21.57
N GLN A 389 -1.87 6.98 -21.36
CA GLN A 389 -1.23 5.88 -22.09
C GLN A 389 -0.81 4.73 -21.16
N ASN A 390 -1.22 4.79 -19.89
CA ASN A 390 -0.81 3.94 -18.77
C ASN A 390 0.67 3.49 -18.82
N ARG A 391 1.59 4.46 -18.82
CA ARG A 391 3.04 4.27 -18.82
C ARG A 391 3.73 5.45 -18.11
N PRO A 392 5.04 5.42 -17.83
CA PRO A 392 5.74 6.62 -17.40
C PRO A 392 5.73 7.72 -18.46
N VAL A 393 6.03 8.92 -17.97
CA VAL A 393 6.35 10.10 -18.77
C VAL A 393 7.56 9.87 -19.68
N ASN A 394 7.75 10.72 -20.70
CA ASN A 394 8.81 10.52 -21.69
C ASN A 394 10.23 10.72 -21.11
N GLU A 395 10.34 11.53 -20.06
CA GLU A 395 11.57 11.91 -19.37
C GLU A 395 11.98 10.93 -18.26
N ASP A 396 11.23 9.83 -18.09
CA ASP A 396 11.28 8.99 -16.91
C ASP A 396 12.69 8.46 -16.60
N SER A 397 13.21 8.91 -15.46
CA SER A 397 14.53 8.57 -14.96
C SER A 397 14.66 9.02 -13.51
N THR A 398 15.57 8.38 -12.77
CA THR A 398 15.90 8.77 -11.39
C THR A 398 16.41 10.21 -11.35
N GLN A 399 17.16 10.64 -12.37
CA GLN A 399 17.67 12.00 -12.49
C GLN A 399 16.57 13.04 -12.74
N TRP A 400 15.61 12.77 -13.63
CA TRP A 400 14.49 13.68 -13.88
C TRP A 400 13.63 13.84 -12.63
N ALA A 401 13.28 12.74 -11.98
CA ALA A 401 12.50 12.77 -10.74
C ALA A 401 13.27 13.43 -9.58
N ALA A 402 14.57 13.21 -9.45
CA ALA A 402 15.43 13.95 -8.52
C ALA A 402 15.39 15.47 -8.77
N GLY A 403 15.34 15.90 -10.04
CA GLY A 403 15.12 17.29 -10.43
C GLY A 403 13.76 17.85 -9.97
N ARG A 404 12.68 17.07 -10.12
CA ARG A 404 11.34 17.40 -9.59
C ARG A 404 11.36 17.52 -8.06
N LEU A 405 11.86 16.50 -7.36
CA LEU A 405 11.92 16.42 -5.90
C LEU A 405 12.74 17.58 -5.29
N SER A 406 13.91 17.86 -5.85
CA SER A 406 14.76 18.97 -5.39
C SER A 406 14.15 20.35 -5.66
N SER A 407 13.44 20.54 -6.78
CA SER A 407 12.73 21.79 -7.06
C SER A 407 11.58 22.05 -6.09
N GLY A 408 10.79 21.02 -5.77
CA GLY A 408 9.73 21.12 -4.77
C GLY A 408 10.26 21.43 -3.37
N LEU A 409 11.34 20.75 -2.95
CA LEU A 409 12.03 21.05 -1.69
C LEU A 409 12.57 22.49 -1.64
N LEU A 410 13.10 23.00 -2.75
CA LEU A 410 13.62 24.36 -2.83
C LEU A 410 12.53 25.43 -2.62
N GLU A 411 11.34 25.25 -3.19
CA GLU A 411 10.19 26.14 -2.94
C GLU A 411 9.85 26.22 -1.44
N PHE A 412 9.80 25.09 -0.75
CA PHE A 412 9.57 25.06 0.71
C PHE A 412 10.71 25.72 1.49
N GLN A 413 11.97 25.37 1.19
CA GLN A 413 13.14 25.88 1.89
C GLN A 413 13.29 27.41 1.76
N LEU A 414 13.09 27.96 0.56
CA LEU A 414 13.11 29.41 0.32
C LEU A 414 11.98 30.17 1.03
N ASN A 415 10.95 29.46 1.50
CA ASN A 415 9.83 30.00 2.26
C ASN A 415 9.86 29.64 3.77
N GLY A 416 10.94 29.02 4.25
CA GLY A 416 11.11 28.69 5.67
C GLY A 416 10.40 27.41 6.13
N TYR A 417 10.01 26.54 5.20
CA TYR A 417 9.34 25.28 5.49
C TYR A 417 10.26 24.07 5.26
N ALA A 418 10.08 23.02 6.07
CA ALA A 418 10.79 21.75 5.95
C ALA A 418 9.78 20.60 5.99
N PRO A 419 9.41 20.00 4.84
CA PRO A 419 8.48 18.89 4.80
C PRO A 419 9.07 17.62 5.44
N PHE A 420 8.32 16.93 6.31
CA PHE A 420 8.84 15.74 7.04
C PHE A 420 8.75 14.43 6.24
N ALA A 421 7.94 14.44 5.18
CA ALA A 421 7.65 13.32 4.30
C ALA A 421 7.35 13.80 2.88
N TRP A 422 7.28 12.84 1.96
CA TRP A 422 6.80 13.03 0.59
C TRP A 422 5.64 12.10 0.26
N GLU A 423 4.89 12.46 -0.77
CA GLU A 423 3.77 11.71 -1.30
C GLU A 423 3.70 11.88 -2.83
N ALA A 424 3.62 10.75 -3.55
CA ALA A 424 3.35 10.75 -4.98
C ALA A 424 1.93 11.29 -5.27
N PRO A 425 1.78 12.27 -6.17
CA PRO A 425 0.48 12.67 -6.73
C PRO A 425 -0.34 11.46 -7.16
N HIS A 426 -1.56 11.34 -6.63
CA HIS A 426 -2.45 10.19 -6.81
C HIS A 426 -1.81 8.80 -6.55
N TYR A 427 -0.82 8.72 -5.66
CA TYR A 427 -0.05 7.51 -5.31
C TYR A 427 0.67 6.82 -6.47
N GLN A 428 0.79 7.48 -7.62
CA GLN A 428 1.23 6.86 -8.84
C GLN A 428 2.52 7.49 -9.36
N SER A 429 3.50 6.63 -9.60
CA SER A 429 4.85 7.02 -9.99
C SER A 429 5.58 5.85 -10.63
N SER A 430 6.52 6.17 -11.51
CA SER A 430 7.36 5.15 -12.14
C SER A 430 8.33 4.47 -11.15
N PRO A 431 8.94 3.33 -11.54
CA PRO A 431 10.24 2.81 -11.02
C PRO A 431 11.23 3.86 -10.55
N LEU A 432 11.53 4.76 -11.48
CA LEU A 432 12.75 5.51 -11.50
C LEU A 432 12.48 6.80 -10.73
N ALA A 433 11.24 7.29 -10.81
CA ALA A 433 10.69 8.27 -9.91
C ALA A 433 10.70 7.80 -8.45
N ILE A 434 10.06 6.68 -8.12
CA ILE A 434 9.95 6.23 -6.73
C ILE A 434 11.32 5.87 -6.12
N LYS A 435 12.25 5.32 -6.92
CA LYS A 435 13.64 5.06 -6.48
C LYS A 435 14.50 6.32 -6.28
N ALA A 436 14.09 7.48 -6.77
CA ALA A 436 14.77 8.74 -6.45
C ALA A 436 14.41 9.27 -5.04
N VAL A 437 13.22 8.94 -4.53
CA VAL A 437 12.66 9.52 -3.30
C VAL A 437 13.52 9.31 -2.05
N PRO A 438 14.11 8.11 -1.77
CA PRO A 438 14.90 7.89 -0.55
C PRO A 438 16.15 8.78 -0.40
N GLN A 439 16.61 9.43 -1.48
CA GLN A 439 17.72 10.39 -1.41
C GLN A 439 17.29 11.76 -0.83
N TYR A 440 16.01 12.08 -0.93
CA TYR A 440 15.44 13.38 -0.57
C TYR A 440 14.55 13.31 0.67
N PHE A 441 13.87 12.18 0.89
CA PHE A 441 12.91 12.01 1.97
C PHE A 441 13.13 10.71 2.72
N LYS A 442 13.31 10.82 4.04
CA LYS A 442 13.40 9.66 4.94
C LYS A 442 12.05 8.94 5.07
N ASN A 443 10.95 9.68 5.07
CA ASN A 443 9.60 9.15 5.16
C ASN A 443 8.82 9.46 3.88
N THR A 444 7.91 8.57 3.52
CA THR A 444 6.79 8.89 2.66
C THR A 444 5.48 8.59 3.39
N TYR A 445 4.39 9.24 3.00
CA TYR A 445 3.06 8.99 3.56
C TYR A 445 2.13 8.77 2.38
N GLN A 446 1.90 7.51 2.02
CA GLN A 446 1.27 7.17 0.75
C GLN A 446 0.88 5.68 0.68
N ARG A 447 0.04 5.35 -0.32
CA ARG A 447 0.03 4.02 -0.93
C ARG A 447 1.10 3.99 -2.03
N VAL A 448 1.59 2.80 -2.38
CA VAL A 448 2.68 2.68 -3.38
C VAL A 448 2.32 1.62 -4.40
N VAL A 449 2.56 1.91 -5.68
CA VAL A 449 2.57 0.91 -6.76
C VAL A 449 3.97 0.31 -6.82
N TYR A 450 4.08 -1.02 -6.75
CA TYR A 450 5.33 -1.72 -6.42
C TYR A 450 5.85 -2.61 -7.51
N TYR A 451 6.96 -2.22 -8.13
CA TYR A 451 7.29 -2.73 -9.43
C TYR A 451 8.38 -3.79 -9.56
N THR A 452 8.10 -4.79 -10.40
CA THR A 452 8.81 -6.06 -10.47
C THR A 452 10.20 -5.96 -11.08
N SER A 453 10.69 -4.76 -11.47
CA SER A 453 11.95 -4.53 -12.21
C SER A 453 12.30 -2.98 -12.40
N ASP A 454 13.21 -2.52 -13.29
CA ASP A 454 13.64 -1.06 -13.54
C ASP A 454 13.62 -0.34 -14.99
N ASN A 455 13.08 -0.88 -16.10
CA ASN A 455 13.08 -0.37 -17.51
C ASN A 455 11.69 0.13 -18.01
N PRO A 456 11.59 1.31 -18.65
CA PRO A 456 10.31 1.87 -19.10
C PRO A 456 9.66 1.23 -20.34
N GLN A 457 10.38 0.42 -21.14
CA GLN A 457 9.81 -0.15 -22.38
C GLN A 457 8.80 -1.28 -22.11
N THR A 458 8.99 -2.04 -21.04
CA THR A 458 8.05 -3.09 -20.62
C THR A 458 6.88 -2.55 -19.79
N LEU A 459 6.89 -1.26 -19.40
CA LEU A 459 5.78 -0.59 -18.70
C LEU A 459 4.56 -0.29 -19.54
N ASN A 460 4.74 -0.17 -20.85
CA ASN A 460 3.63 0.14 -21.72
C ASN A 460 2.67 -1.06 -21.73
N ALA A 461 1.44 -0.86 -21.28
CA ALA A 461 0.41 -1.89 -21.21
C ALA A 461 0.08 -2.55 -22.57
N SER A 462 0.51 -1.95 -23.69
CA SER A 462 0.40 -2.54 -25.03
C SER A 462 1.61 -3.41 -25.46
N THR A 463 2.68 -3.46 -24.67
CA THR A 463 3.86 -4.30 -24.93
C THR A 463 3.53 -5.78 -24.67
N PRO A 464 3.78 -6.70 -25.61
CA PRO A 464 3.69 -8.14 -25.35
C PRO A 464 4.66 -8.55 -24.24
N GLY A 465 4.16 -9.16 -23.17
CA GLY A 465 4.97 -9.42 -21.97
C GLY A 465 5.27 -8.16 -21.15
N HIS A 466 4.39 -7.15 -21.19
CA HIS A 466 4.41 -6.08 -20.19
C HIS A 466 4.38 -6.68 -18.77
N ASP A 467 5.00 -5.99 -17.82
CA ASP A 467 5.20 -6.53 -16.47
C ASP A 467 4.04 -6.10 -15.53
N PHE A 468 3.98 -6.56 -14.26
CA PHE A 468 2.70 -6.86 -13.57
C PHE A 468 2.24 -6.01 -12.36
N SER A 469 1.38 -4.96 -12.46
CA SER A 469 1.22 -4.03 -11.30
C SER A 469 0.37 -4.42 -10.12
N VAL A 470 0.93 -4.12 -8.95
CA VAL A 470 0.30 -4.23 -7.65
C VAL A 470 0.42 -2.88 -6.93
N GLY A 471 -0.72 -2.24 -6.74
CA GLY A 471 -0.86 -1.17 -5.74
C GLY A 471 -0.99 -1.81 -4.36
N GLN A 472 -0.23 -1.33 -3.39
CA GLN A 472 -0.27 -1.84 -2.02
C GLN A 472 -0.51 -0.72 -1.01
N PHE A 473 -1.49 -0.95 -0.14
CA PHE A 473 -1.70 -0.20 1.09
C PHE A 473 -1.19 -1.02 2.28
N PHE A 474 -0.90 -0.34 3.39
CA PHE A 474 -0.34 -0.97 4.58
C PHE A 474 -1.22 -0.69 5.81
N PRO A 475 -1.44 -1.67 6.69
CA PRO A 475 -2.12 -1.41 7.96
C PRO A 475 -1.16 -0.82 9.02
N TYR A 476 0.15 -0.90 8.82
CA TYR A 476 1.17 -0.43 9.75
C TYR A 476 2.31 0.27 9.00
N ILE A 477 3.26 0.86 9.74
CA ILE A 477 4.43 1.49 9.17
C ILE A 477 5.38 0.44 8.59
N ILE A 478 5.81 0.63 7.34
CA ILE A 478 6.90 -0.15 6.73
C ILE A 478 8.20 0.59 6.95
N GLN A 479 9.17 -0.03 7.64
CA GLN A 479 10.42 0.66 7.97
C GLN A 479 11.33 0.82 6.74
N LYS A 480 11.24 -0.11 5.78
CA LYS A 480 12.00 -0.10 4.52
C LYS A 480 11.31 -0.96 3.45
N ASP A 481 10.55 -0.35 2.56
CA ASP A 481 9.92 -1.06 1.43
C ASP A 481 10.95 -1.58 0.40
N TYR A 482 10.45 -2.25 -0.64
CA TYR A 482 11.23 -2.74 -1.79
C TYR A 482 12.01 -1.63 -2.54
N TYR A 483 11.63 -0.36 -2.38
CA TYR A 483 12.30 0.81 -2.91
C TYR A 483 13.18 1.56 -1.90
N ASN A 484 13.39 1.00 -0.70
CA ASN A 484 14.15 1.59 0.40
C ASN A 484 13.52 2.88 0.97
N GLN A 485 12.20 3.04 0.87
CA GLN A 485 11.40 4.08 1.51
C GLN A 485 10.89 3.60 2.88
N ARG A 486 10.80 4.50 3.87
CA ARG A 486 9.92 4.28 5.02
C ARG A 486 8.51 4.75 4.67
N ILE A 487 7.51 3.90 4.85
CA ILE A 487 6.11 4.20 4.51
C ILE A 487 5.29 4.43 5.78
N ILE A 488 4.72 5.62 5.90
CA ILE A 488 3.61 5.92 6.81
C ILE A 488 2.32 5.51 6.08
N PRO A 489 1.47 4.66 6.67
CA PRO A 489 0.35 4.06 5.97
C PRO A 489 -0.76 5.07 5.70
N GLU A 490 -1.37 5.01 4.53
CA GLU A 490 -2.76 5.45 4.30
C GLU A 490 -3.56 4.23 3.82
N ASN A 491 -4.66 3.92 4.50
CA ASN A 491 -5.38 2.65 4.33
C ASN A 491 -6.91 2.73 4.41
N LEU A 492 -7.50 3.91 4.64
CA LEU A 492 -8.95 4.08 4.73
C LEU A 492 -9.55 4.74 3.50
N GLY A 493 -8.80 5.55 2.77
CA GLY A 493 -9.23 6.39 1.66
C GLY A 493 -9.59 7.80 2.12
N ASN A 494 -10.49 8.43 1.38
CA ASN A 494 -11.00 9.77 1.63
C ASN A 494 -12.51 9.83 1.35
N VAL A 495 -13.17 10.89 1.83
CA VAL A 495 -14.54 11.18 1.43
C VAL A 495 -14.55 11.75 0.02
N GLU A 496 -15.45 11.22 -0.80
CA GLU A 496 -15.71 11.61 -2.18
C GLU A 496 -17.22 11.78 -2.38
N TYR A 497 -17.61 12.81 -3.13
CA TYR A 497 -19.00 13.12 -3.42
C TYR A 497 -19.24 13.09 -4.92
N ASN A 498 -20.30 12.43 -5.38
CA ASN A 498 -20.70 12.53 -6.76
C ASN A 498 -21.22 13.95 -7.05
N ILE A 499 -20.40 14.71 -7.77
CA ILE A 499 -20.66 16.06 -8.24
C ILE A 499 -20.44 16.15 -9.77
N CYS A 500 -20.77 15.09 -10.52
CA CYS A 500 -20.64 15.04 -12.00
C CYS A 500 -21.19 16.28 -12.73
N ASN A 501 -22.19 16.93 -12.13
CA ASN A 501 -22.88 18.12 -12.62
C ASN A 501 -22.06 19.43 -12.47
N ILE A 502 -21.04 19.42 -11.61
CA ILE A 502 -20.09 20.51 -11.38
C ILE A 502 -18.73 20.14 -12.01
N ASP A 503 -18.26 18.93 -11.74
CA ASP A 503 -17.02 18.35 -12.28
C ASP A 503 -17.29 16.95 -12.85
N PRO A 504 -17.30 16.78 -14.19
CA PRO A 504 -17.51 15.49 -14.85
C PRO A 504 -16.48 14.40 -14.53
N SER A 505 -15.37 14.73 -13.86
CA SER A 505 -14.40 13.75 -13.37
C SER A 505 -14.72 13.21 -11.96
N SER A 506 -15.56 13.92 -11.20
CA SER A 506 -15.93 13.58 -9.81
C SER A 506 -17.30 12.91 -9.75
N CYS A 507 -17.31 11.65 -10.21
CA CYS A 507 -18.53 10.87 -10.48
C CYS A 507 -18.74 9.66 -9.57
N LEU A 508 -18.02 9.58 -8.46
CA LEU A 508 -18.12 8.50 -7.48
C LEU A 508 -18.48 9.04 -6.09
N SER A 509 -19.03 8.18 -5.23
CA SER A 509 -19.31 8.51 -3.83
C SER A 509 -18.54 7.56 -2.93
N TYR A 510 -17.82 8.11 -1.96
CA TYR A 510 -17.15 7.37 -0.89
C TYR A 510 -17.51 8.02 0.44
N THR A 511 -18.29 7.35 1.28
CA THR A 511 -18.98 8.01 2.38
C THR A 511 -18.13 8.07 3.66
N ALA A 512 -18.48 8.95 4.60
CA ALA A 512 -17.94 8.89 5.96
C ALA A 512 -18.16 7.51 6.62
N GLN A 513 -19.29 6.84 6.33
CA GLN A 513 -19.55 5.49 6.81
C GLN A 513 -18.60 4.45 6.18
N ASP A 514 -18.16 4.63 4.95
CA ASP A 514 -17.17 3.74 4.32
C ASP A 514 -15.80 3.85 4.97
N ILE A 515 -15.37 5.06 5.30
CA ILE A 515 -14.14 5.33 6.06
C ILE A 515 -14.21 4.68 7.45
N LEU A 516 -15.33 4.85 8.16
CA LEU A 516 -15.53 4.23 9.49
C LEU A 516 -15.63 2.70 9.43
N THR A 517 -16.20 2.16 8.35
CA THR A 517 -16.23 0.71 8.11
C THR A 517 -14.80 0.21 7.88
N ASN A 518 -14.00 0.87 7.05
CA ASN A 518 -12.59 0.51 6.87
C ASN A 518 -11.79 0.59 8.18
N ALA A 519 -12.03 1.61 9.01
CA ALA A 519 -11.37 1.74 10.32
C ALA A 519 -11.73 0.56 11.25
N THR A 520 -12.97 0.08 11.19
CA THR A 520 -13.45 -1.10 11.94
C THR A 520 -12.76 -2.39 11.49
N TYR A 521 -12.43 -2.52 10.20
CA TYR A 521 -11.61 -3.63 9.68
C TYR A 521 -10.11 -3.46 10.02
N ALA A 522 -9.59 -2.23 10.06
CA ALA A 522 -8.19 -1.97 10.44
C ALA A 522 -7.84 -2.45 11.86
N GLN A 523 -8.82 -2.51 12.78
CA GLN A 523 -8.67 -3.10 14.13
C GLN A 523 -8.37 -4.61 14.13
N VAL A 524 -8.42 -5.28 12.99
CA VAL A 524 -7.99 -6.68 12.88
C VAL A 524 -6.48 -6.80 13.04
N VAL A 525 -5.71 -5.80 12.62
CA VAL A 525 -4.24 -5.81 12.73
C VAL A 525 -3.86 -5.17 14.07
N ARG A 526 -3.21 -5.96 14.93
CA ARG A 526 -3.04 -5.64 16.36
C ARG A 526 -2.36 -4.30 16.63
N ASP A 527 -1.37 -3.90 15.85
CA ASP A 527 -0.69 -2.61 15.96
C ASP A 527 -1.10 -1.64 14.82
N GLY A 528 -2.23 -1.92 14.17
CA GLY A 528 -2.69 -1.26 12.96
C GLY A 528 -3.09 0.20 13.12
N PHE A 529 -3.12 0.89 11.98
CA PHE A 529 -3.47 2.28 11.84
C PHE A 529 -4.86 2.46 11.20
N ALA A 530 -5.58 3.49 11.62
CA ALA A 530 -6.71 4.09 10.92
C ALA A 530 -6.23 5.40 10.30
N SER A 531 -5.81 5.36 9.04
CA SER A 531 -5.22 6.50 8.34
C SER A 531 -6.00 6.87 7.09
N PHE A 532 -6.53 8.10 7.08
CA PHE A 532 -7.35 8.64 6.01
C PHE A 532 -6.87 10.04 5.61
N PHE A 533 -7.29 10.49 4.42
CA PHE A 533 -7.07 11.86 3.98
C PHE A 533 -8.40 12.57 3.68
N PHE A 534 -8.35 13.90 3.64
CA PHE A 534 -9.51 14.74 3.39
C PHE A 534 -9.12 16.01 2.63
N HIS A 535 -9.82 16.31 1.55
CA HIS A 535 -9.58 17.51 0.76
C HIS A 535 -10.26 18.74 1.39
N PRO A 536 -9.53 19.81 1.77
CA PRO A 536 -10.14 21.03 2.31
C PRO A 536 -11.10 21.72 1.34
N PHE A 537 -11.05 21.42 0.04
CA PHE A 537 -11.98 22.00 -0.92
C PHE A 537 -13.43 21.54 -0.73
N TRP A 538 -13.70 20.45 0.00
CA TRP A 538 -15.05 20.03 0.36
C TRP A 538 -15.78 21.00 1.31
N LEU A 539 -15.09 22.00 1.86
CA LEU A 539 -15.69 23.07 2.67
C LEU A 539 -16.05 24.32 1.86
N GLU A 540 -15.68 24.40 0.58
CA GLU A 540 -15.94 25.58 -0.26
C GLU A 540 -17.46 25.66 -0.55
N PRO A 541 -18.14 26.79 -0.28
CA PRO A 541 -19.60 26.87 -0.42
C PRO A 541 -20.12 26.54 -1.82
N GLU A 542 -19.28 26.71 -2.85
CA GLU A 542 -19.60 26.42 -4.24
C GLU A 542 -19.74 24.92 -4.55
N VAL A 543 -19.20 24.00 -3.73
CA VAL A 543 -19.44 22.55 -3.90
C VAL A 543 -20.82 22.13 -3.39
N GLY A 544 -21.32 22.79 -2.34
CA GLY A 544 -22.57 22.42 -1.68
C GLY A 544 -22.58 21.05 -0.97
N THR A 545 -21.41 20.49 -0.63
CA THR A 545 -21.30 19.17 0.03
C THR A 545 -21.38 19.26 1.57
N PRO A 546 -21.73 18.17 2.28
CA PRO A 546 -21.68 18.11 3.75
C PRO A 546 -20.26 17.94 4.33
N GLY A 547 -19.21 18.29 3.57
CA GLY A 547 -17.80 18.00 3.84
C GLY A 547 -17.35 18.16 5.29
N TYR A 548 -17.70 19.29 5.94
CA TYR A 548 -17.29 19.52 7.33
C TYR A 548 -18.00 18.58 8.33
N ALA A 549 -19.30 18.31 8.14
CA ALA A 549 -20.04 17.41 9.02
C ALA A 549 -19.57 15.95 8.88
N ASP A 550 -19.24 15.52 7.67
CA ASP A 550 -18.67 14.19 7.41
C ASP A 550 -17.25 14.06 7.98
N PHE A 551 -16.42 15.11 7.86
CA PHE A 551 -15.11 15.14 8.51
C PHE A 551 -15.21 15.00 10.04
N GLN A 552 -16.12 15.75 10.67
CA GLN A 552 -16.39 15.63 12.11
C GLN A 552 -16.90 14.23 12.48
N THR A 553 -17.75 13.62 11.63
CA THR A 553 -18.26 12.26 11.81
C THR A 553 -17.14 11.21 11.78
N ILE A 554 -16.20 11.32 10.84
CA ILE A 554 -15.04 10.43 10.75
C ILE A 554 -14.14 10.57 11.98
N ILE A 555 -13.76 11.80 12.34
CA ILE A 555 -12.88 12.05 13.50
C ILE A 555 -13.51 11.51 14.79
N ASN A 556 -14.79 11.81 15.04
CA ASN A 556 -15.50 11.30 16.21
C ASN A 556 -15.62 9.77 16.19
N GLY A 557 -15.94 9.18 15.03
CA GLY A 557 -16.13 7.72 14.89
C GLY A 557 -14.84 6.92 15.04
N ILE A 558 -13.72 7.35 14.44
CA ILE A 558 -12.40 6.72 14.63
C ILE A 558 -11.95 6.83 16.10
N THR A 559 -12.24 7.97 16.76
CA THR A 559 -12.00 8.12 18.21
C THR A 559 -12.87 7.17 19.03
N ALA A 560 -14.15 7.01 18.69
CA ALA A 560 -15.08 6.12 19.38
C ALA A 560 -14.76 4.62 19.19
N LEU A 561 -14.12 4.25 18.08
CA LEU A 561 -13.53 2.92 17.88
C LEU A 561 -12.31 2.66 18.78
N GLY A 562 -11.79 3.67 19.50
CA GLY A 562 -10.68 3.52 20.44
C GLY A 562 -9.29 3.66 19.83
N PHE A 563 -9.17 4.23 18.62
CA PHE A 563 -7.87 4.55 18.04
C PHE A 563 -7.24 5.78 18.75
N THR A 564 -5.93 5.74 18.95
CA THR A 564 -5.15 6.87 19.48
C THR A 564 -4.58 7.71 18.34
N TRP A 565 -4.98 8.98 18.22
CA TRP A 565 -4.40 9.90 17.23
C TRP A 565 -2.91 10.19 17.53
N VAL A 566 -2.05 10.12 16.53
CA VAL A 566 -0.60 10.32 16.68
C VAL A 566 -0.01 11.25 15.61
N ASP A 567 1.15 11.84 15.90
CA ASP A 567 1.89 12.68 14.96
C ASP A 567 2.67 11.82 13.95
N ALA A 568 2.24 11.85 12.68
CA ALA A 568 2.86 11.12 11.56
C ALA A 568 4.38 11.34 11.45
N SER A 569 4.90 12.51 11.84
CA SER A 569 6.33 12.81 11.79
C SER A 569 7.17 12.08 12.86
N THR A 570 6.51 11.49 13.86
CA THR A 570 7.14 10.76 14.99
C THR A 570 6.60 9.35 15.24
N ALA A 571 5.49 8.97 14.59
CA ALA A 571 4.89 7.64 14.70
C ALA A 571 5.90 6.53 14.32
N GLN A 572 5.88 5.42 15.07
CA GLN A 572 6.82 4.29 14.94
C GLN A 572 6.16 3.02 14.43
#